data_AF-A0A0N9XXQ8-F1
#
_entry.id   AF-A0A0N9XXQ8-F1
#
_cell.length_a   1.000
_cell.length_b   1.000
_cell.length_c   1.000
_cell.angle_alpha   90.00
_cell.angle_beta   90.00
_cell.angle_gamma   90.00
#
_symmetry.space_group_name_H-M   'P 1'
#
loop_
_entity.id
_entity.type
_entity.pdbx_description
1 polymer ?
#
loop_
_entity_poly.entity_id
_entity_poly.type
_entity_poly.pdbx_seq_one_letter_code
_entity_poly.pdbx_strand_id
1 'polypeptide(L)'
;MRREVTSADELRAIVGEPTAAVAKKVTDRLSPAQQGWLKQSPLGFVATTDAHGRVDVSPKGDPPGFVQIIDDTTIAIPERPGNRRVDGFLNVLQRPHVGTVFVIPGRGDTLRINGTARILSDADYFEAMVVDGKRPILALEIAIEEVFFHCPKAFLRSDAWKPESWNPTAVPSVAQMAKAFKPDQSQAELDAYYSEDNLRKLLY
;
A
#
# COMPACT_ATOMS: atom_id res chain seq x y z
N MET A 1 3.73 34.04 14.10
CA MET A 1 5.08 33.79 13.56
C MET A 1 5.23 32.29 13.34
N ARG A 2 5.67 31.84 12.17
CA ARG A 2 5.92 30.41 11.90
C ARG A 2 7.38 30.09 12.29
N ARG A 3 7.64 28.90 12.85
CA ARG A 3 8.98 28.38 13.13
C ARG A 3 9.13 27.06 12.40
N GLU A 4 10.18 26.94 11.62
CA GLU A 4 10.54 25.72 10.89
C GLU A 4 11.66 24.99 11.64
N VAL A 5 11.62 23.66 11.65
CA VAL A 5 12.68 22.79 12.18
C VAL A 5 13.59 22.41 11.01
N THR A 6 14.83 22.89 11.01
CA THR A 6 15.74 22.77 9.84
C THR A 6 16.93 21.84 10.08
N SER A 7 16.98 21.16 11.23
CA SER A 7 18.07 20.24 11.58
C SER A 7 17.59 19.02 12.35
N ALA A 8 18.37 17.93 12.26
CA ALA A 8 18.12 16.71 13.03
C ALA A 8 18.24 16.95 14.53
N ASP A 9 19.20 17.76 14.98
CA ASP A 9 19.41 18.06 16.40
C ASP A 9 18.24 18.82 17.01
N GLU A 10 17.71 19.81 16.30
CA GLU A 10 16.50 20.53 16.73
C GLU A 10 15.30 19.57 16.80
N LEU A 11 15.14 18.69 15.80
CA LEU A 11 14.09 17.69 15.81
C LEU A 11 14.22 16.75 17.02
N ARG A 12 15.43 16.29 17.34
CA ARG A 12 15.71 15.41 18.50
C ARG A 12 15.52 16.12 19.82
N ALA A 13 15.85 17.40 19.92
CA ALA A 13 15.56 18.19 21.12
C ALA A 13 14.05 18.30 21.41
N ILE A 14 13.21 18.28 20.36
CA ILE A 14 11.74 18.35 20.49
C ILE A 14 11.13 16.97 20.75
N VAL A 15 11.52 15.96 19.98
CA VAL A 15 10.85 14.64 19.96
C VAL A 15 11.51 13.63 20.90
N GLY A 16 12.80 13.79 21.17
CA GLY A 16 13.64 12.82 21.88
C GLY A 16 14.18 11.70 21.00
N GLU A 17 14.91 10.79 21.65
CA GLU A 17 15.46 9.57 21.03
C GLU A 17 14.50 8.38 21.19
N PRO A 18 14.49 7.42 20.25
CA PRO A 18 13.74 6.20 20.43
C PRO A 18 14.32 5.39 21.59
N THR A 19 13.47 4.66 22.30
CA THR A 19 13.95 3.68 23.29
C THR A 19 14.72 2.57 22.58
N ALA A 20 15.67 1.92 23.29
CA ALA A 20 16.45 0.82 22.72
C ALA A 20 15.57 -0.32 22.17
N ALA A 21 14.42 -0.60 22.81
CA ALA A 21 13.46 -1.59 22.32
C ALA A 21 12.79 -1.18 21.00
N VAL A 22 12.48 0.11 20.82
CA VAL A 22 11.91 0.64 19.58
C VAL A 22 12.92 0.64 18.45
N ALA A 23 14.20 0.90 18.72
CA ALA A 23 15.25 0.81 17.72
C ALA A 23 15.52 -0.64 17.29
N LYS A 24 15.59 -1.58 18.25
CA LYS A 24 15.91 -2.99 18.01
C LYS A 24 14.80 -3.81 17.32
N LYS A 25 13.59 -3.27 17.18
CA LYS A 25 12.46 -3.99 16.56
C LYS A 25 12.52 -4.05 15.03
N VAL A 26 13.40 -3.26 14.41
CA VAL A 26 13.60 -3.23 12.96
C VAL A 26 14.58 -4.34 12.59
N THR A 27 14.14 -5.26 11.73
CA THR A 27 14.96 -6.38 11.23
C THR A 27 15.03 -6.37 9.71
N ASP A 28 15.95 -7.12 9.13
CA ASP A 28 16.12 -7.29 7.68
C ASP A 28 15.37 -8.52 7.12
N ARG A 29 14.64 -9.23 7.99
CA ARG A 29 13.95 -10.49 7.67
C ARG A 29 12.65 -10.66 8.43
N LEU A 30 11.73 -11.39 7.81
CA LEU A 30 10.41 -11.74 8.31
C LEU A 30 10.49 -12.81 9.41
N SER A 31 10.10 -12.43 10.61
CA SER A 31 9.73 -13.38 11.66
C SER A 31 8.44 -14.14 11.30
N PRO A 32 8.19 -15.31 11.92
CA PRO A 32 6.93 -16.05 11.72
C PRO A 32 5.66 -15.22 11.97
N ALA A 33 5.70 -14.29 12.94
CA ALA A 33 4.58 -13.39 13.23
C ALA A 33 4.32 -12.39 12.08
N GLN A 34 5.37 -11.87 11.46
CA GLN A 34 5.26 -10.95 10.32
C GLN A 34 4.81 -11.68 9.04
N GLN A 35 5.25 -12.92 8.83
CA GLN A 35 4.71 -13.78 7.77
C GLN A 35 3.22 -14.07 7.99
N GLY A 36 2.82 -14.36 9.23
CA GLY A 36 1.41 -14.53 9.61
C GLY A 36 0.58 -13.28 9.33
N TRP A 37 1.14 -12.09 9.56
CA TRP A 37 0.49 -10.82 9.24
C TRP A 37 0.25 -10.65 7.74
N LEU A 38 1.27 -10.88 6.90
CA LEU A 38 1.15 -10.78 5.44
C LEU A 38 0.07 -11.73 4.91
N LYS A 39 0.05 -12.98 5.40
CA LYS A 39 -0.97 -13.99 5.07
C LYS A 39 -2.41 -13.59 5.40
N GLN A 40 -2.60 -12.58 6.25
CA GLN A 40 -3.92 -12.09 6.67
C GLN A 40 -4.21 -10.67 6.17
N SER A 41 -3.28 -10.03 5.47
CA SER A 41 -3.44 -8.66 4.97
C SER A 41 -4.16 -8.70 3.62
N PRO A 42 -5.34 -8.06 3.46
CA PRO A 42 -6.00 -7.88 2.17
C PRO A 42 -5.65 -6.56 1.48
N LEU A 43 -4.93 -5.67 2.16
CA LEU A 43 -4.62 -4.33 1.68
C LEU A 43 -3.19 -3.92 2.08
N GLY A 44 -2.47 -3.35 1.13
CA GLY A 44 -1.18 -2.72 1.31
C GLY A 44 -1.07 -1.41 0.53
N PHE A 45 -0.06 -0.61 0.88
CA PHE A 45 0.27 0.63 0.18
C PHE A 45 1.74 0.56 -0.21
N VAL A 46 2.05 0.97 -1.44
CA VAL A 46 3.41 0.97 -1.98
C VAL A 46 3.79 2.40 -2.33
N ALA A 47 4.82 2.91 -1.65
CA ALA A 47 5.45 4.18 -1.94
C ALA A 47 6.68 3.96 -2.82
N THR A 48 6.79 4.76 -3.88
CA THR A 48 7.92 4.77 -4.83
C THR A 48 8.40 6.20 -5.03
N THR A 49 9.59 6.36 -5.62
CA THR A 49 10.11 7.70 -5.94
C THR A 49 10.79 7.73 -7.30
N ASP A 50 10.60 8.82 -8.03
CA ASP A 50 11.22 9.00 -9.34
C ASP A 50 12.66 9.55 -9.25
N ALA A 51 13.32 9.68 -10.39
CA ALA A 51 14.69 10.22 -10.48
C ALA A 51 14.85 11.64 -9.89
N HIS A 52 13.78 12.43 -9.80
CA HIS A 52 13.76 13.79 -9.27
C HIS A 52 13.40 13.85 -7.78
N GLY A 53 13.15 12.72 -7.14
CA GLY A 53 12.73 12.65 -5.73
C GLY A 53 11.25 12.95 -5.50
N ARG A 54 10.41 12.98 -6.55
CA ARG A 54 8.95 13.02 -6.39
C ARG A 54 8.47 11.67 -5.91
N VAL A 55 7.49 11.66 -5.02
CA VAL A 55 6.98 10.45 -4.37
C VAL A 55 5.58 10.14 -4.89
N ASP A 56 5.33 8.87 -5.16
CA ASP A 56 4.00 8.34 -5.48
C ASP A 56 3.62 7.24 -4.50
N VAL A 57 2.32 7.12 -4.19
CA VAL A 57 1.80 6.08 -3.30
C VAL A 57 0.56 5.45 -3.92
N SER A 58 0.59 4.13 -4.10
CA SER A 58 -0.55 3.38 -4.64
C SER A 58 -1.05 2.32 -3.64
N PRO A 59 -2.38 2.17 -3.47
CA PRO A 59 -2.94 1.03 -2.78
C PRO A 59 -2.84 -0.23 -3.64
N LYS A 60 -2.63 -1.37 -3.00
CA LYS A 60 -2.64 -2.72 -3.58
C LYS A 60 -3.54 -3.58 -2.71
N GLY A 61 -4.50 -4.29 -3.30
CA GLY A 61 -5.44 -5.09 -2.54
C GLY A 61 -5.97 -6.27 -3.34
N ASP A 62 -6.32 -7.33 -2.62
CA ASP A 62 -6.72 -8.65 -3.10
C ASP A 62 -7.26 -9.44 -1.87
N PRO A 63 -7.66 -10.72 -1.99
CA PRO A 63 -7.99 -11.53 -0.83
C PRO A 63 -6.84 -11.57 0.20
N PRO A 64 -7.14 -11.80 1.50
CA PRO A 64 -6.11 -11.90 2.53
C PRO A 64 -4.96 -12.83 2.13
N GLY A 65 -3.72 -12.36 2.24
CA GLY A 65 -2.54 -13.14 1.85
C GLY A 65 -2.09 -12.95 0.41
N PHE A 66 -2.54 -11.89 -0.26
CA PHE A 66 -2.14 -11.59 -1.64
C PHE A 66 -0.65 -11.32 -1.86
N VAL A 67 0.08 -10.98 -0.79
CA VAL A 67 1.53 -10.85 -0.83
C VAL A 67 2.15 -12.25 -0.79
N GLN A 68 2.77 -12.63 -1.89
CA GLN A 68 3.50 -13.88 -1.96
C GLN A 68 4.80 -13.75 -1.17
N ILE A 69 4.99 -14.62 -0.17
CA ILE A 69 6.25 -14.72 0.57
C ILE A 69 7.14 -15.71 -0.19
N ILE A 70 8.30 -15.25 -0.67
CA ILE A 70 9.25 -16.08 -1.40
C ILE A 70 10.19 -16.77 -0.41
N ASP A 71 10.75 -15.98 0.51
CA ASP A 71 11.55 -16.44 1.65
C ASP A 71 11.47 -15.43 2.81
N ASP A 72 12.31 -15.56 3.83
CA ASP A 72 12.30 -14.64 4.98
C ASP A 72 12.85 -13.24 4.65
N THR A 73 13.47 -13.05 3.49
CA THR A 73 14.07 -11.79 3.03
C THR A 73 13.44 -11.23 1.76
N THR A 74 12.48 -11.92 1.15
CA THR A 74 11.92 -11.57 -0.16
C THR A 74 10.41 -11.79 -0.21
N ILE A 75 9.68 -10.79 -0.70
CA ILE A 75 8.23 -10.86 -0.96
C ILE A 75 7.92 -10.43 -2.39
N ALA A 76 6.74 -10.79 -2.89
CA ALA A 76 6.23 -10.32 -4.17
C ALA A 76 4.77 -9.85 -4.05
N ILE A 77 4.48 -8.70 -4.67
CA ILE A 77 3.15 -8.10 -4.72
C ILE A 77 2.62 -8.23 -6.16
N PRO A 78 1.46 -8.88 -6.39
CA PRO A 78 0.90 -9.04 -7.73
C PRO A 78 0.36 -7.72 -8.28
N GLU A 79 0.51 -7.52 -9.60
CA GLU A 79 -0.17 -6.47 -10.35
C GLU A 79 -1.44 -7.01 -11.01
N ARG A 80 -2.56 -6.35 -10.72
CA ARG A 80 -3.88 -6.65 -11.29
C ARG A 80 -4.25 -5.66 -12.39
N PRO A 81 -5.18 -6.03 -13.29
CA PRO A 81 -5.72 -5.08 -14.25
C PRO A 81 -6.26 -3.82 -13.55
N GLY A 82 -5.88 -2.66 -14.05
CA GLY A 82 -6.27 -1.38 -13.48
C GLY A 82 -6.41 -0.29 -14.53
N ASN A 83 -6.26 0.97 -14.11
CA ASN A 83 -6.34 2.14 -14.99
C ASN A 83 -5.14 2.32 -15.94
N ARG A 84 -4.19 1.37 -15.95
CA ARG A 84 -2.95 1.36 -16.74
C ARG A 84 -1.99 2.52 -16.45
N ARG A 85 -2.19 3.27 -15.36
CA ARG A 85 -1.14 4.17 -14.83
C ARG A 85 -0.07 3.31 -14.16
N VAL A 86 1.09 3.26 -14.81
CA VAL A 86 2.25 2.49 -14.35
C VAL A 86 3.30 3.38 -13.69
N ASP A 87 2.89 4.54 -13.15
CA ASP A 87 3.77 5.56 -12.58
C ASP A 87 4.73 4.96 -11.53
N GLY A 88 4.22 4.16 -10.59
CA GLY A 88 5.04 3.48 -9.60
C GLY A 88 6.05 2.48 -10.19
N PHE A 89 5.71 1.78 -11.27
CA PHE A 89 6.65 0.90 -11.96
C PHE A 89 7.72 1.66 -12.73
N LEU A 90 7.36 2.76 -13.38
CA LEU A 90 8.32 3.67 -14.02
C LEU A 90 9.30 4.24 -12.99
N ASN A 91 8.82 4.58 -11.79
CA ASN A 91 9.65 4.99 -10.67
C ASN A 91 10.62 3.88 -10.27
N VAL A 92 10.16 2.64 -10.10
CA VAL A 92 11.01 1.48 -9.73
C VAL A 92 12.12 1.23 -10.76
N LEU A 93 11.82 1.37 -12.06
CA LEU A 93 12.83 1.24 -13.12
C LEU A 93 13.93 2.32 -13.03
N GLN A 94 13.61 3.49 -12.47
CA GLN A 94 14.57 4.59 -12.28
C GLN A 94 15.28 4.53 -10.92
N ARG A 95 14.54 4.14 -9.87
CA ARG A 95 15.00 4.03 -8.48
C ARG A 95 14.31 2.84 -7.80
N PRO A 96 15.04 1.77 -7.46
CA PRO A 96 14.43 0.54 -6.98
C PRO A 96 13.89 0.64 -5.54
N HIS A 97 14.19 1.69 -4.78
CA HIS A 97 13.77 1.77 -3.38
C HIS A 97 12.26 1.98 -3.24
N VAL A 98 11.64 1.13 -2.43
CA VAL A 98 10.21 1.16 -2.13
C VAL A 98 9.98 1.10 -0.62
N GLY A 99 8.89 1.73 -0.18
CA GLY A 99 8.38 1.58 1.18
C GLY A 99 6.95 1.06 1.14
N THR A 100 6.63 0.09 1.99
CA THR A 100 5.30 -0.51 2.01
C THR A 100 4.70 -0.55 3.42
N VAL A 101 3.37 -0.50 3.49
CA VAL A 101 2.60 -0.71 4.72
C VAL A 101 1.46 -1.66 4.42
N PHE A 102 1.35 -2.74 5.18
CA PHE A 102 0.27 -3.73 5.10
C PHE A 102 -0.64 -3.64 6.30
N VAL A 103 -1.95 -3.73 6.06
CA VAL A 103 -2.98 -3.58 7.09
C VAL A 103 -3.91 -4.79 7.12
N ILE A 104 -4.43 -5.08 8.32
CA ILE A 104 -5.53 -6.02 8.53
C ILE A 104 -6.70 -5.19 9.05
N PRO A 105 -7.81 -5.04 8.29
CA PRO A 105 -8.98 -4.31 8.78
C PRO A 105 -9.42 -4.80 10.16
N GLY A 106 -9.67 -3.86 11.08
CA GLY A 106 -9.98 -4.15 12.49
C GLY A 106 -8.76 -4.25 13.42
N ARG A 107 -7.53 -4.37 12.89
CA ARG A 107 -6.29 -4.30 13.68
C ARG A 107 -5.72 -2.90 13.65
N GLY A 108 -5.38 -2.36 14.82
CA GLY A 108 -4.80 -1.01 14.92
C GLY A 108 -3.33 -0.93 14.49
N ASP A 109 -2.57 -2.00 14.66
CA ASP A 109 -1.16 -2.06 14.24
C ASP A 109 -1.03 -2.21 12.71
N THR A 110 0.16 -1.95 12.18
CA THR A 110 0.48 -2.23 10.77
C THR A 110 1.83 -2.91 10.63
N LEU A 111 2.07 -3.59 9.52
CA LEU A 111 3.39 -4.12 9.18
C LEU A 111 4.02 -3.24 8.10
N ARG A 112 5.20 -2.67 8.39
CA ARG A 112 5.99 -1.92 7.41
C ARG A 112 7.08 -2.80 6.85
N ILE A 113 7.27 -2.78 5.53
CA ILE A 113 8.40 -3.40 4.83
C ILE A 113 9.00 -2.39 3.86
N ASN A 114 10.27 -2.06 4.02
CA ASN A 114 11.03 -1.24 3.08
C ASN A 114 12.12 -2.09 2.43
N GLY A 115 12.52 -1.72 1.22
CA GLY A 115 13.62 -2.39 0.55
C GLY A 115 13.80 -1.98 -0.90
N THR A 116 14.45 -2.83 -1.67
CA THR A 116 14.64 -2.64 -3.12
C THR A 116 13.73 -3.55 -3.91
N ALA A 117 13.05 -2.98 -4.91
CA ALA A 117 12.12 -3.69 -5.75
C ALA A 117 12.65 -3.90 -7.18
N ARG A 118 12.18 -4.97 -7.81
CA ARG A 118 12.28 -5.21 -9.24
C ARG A 118 10.93 -5.66 -9.80
N ILE A 119 10.76 -5.48 -11.11
CA ILE A 119 9.52 -5.81 -11.82
C ILE A 119 9.75 -7.11 -12.55
N LEU A 120 8.95 -8.12 -12.23
CA LEU A 120 8.95 -9.39 -12.95
C LEU A 120 7.69 -9.51 -13.79
N SER A 121 7.84 -9.98 -15.03
CA SER A 121 6.72 -10.38 -15.89
C SER A 121 6.41 -11.87 -15.77
N ASP A 122 7.31 -12.64 -15.17
CA ASP A 122 7.18 -14.08 -14.94
C ASP A 122 8.15 -14.56 -13.85
N ALA A 123 7.75 -15.58 -13.08
CA ALA A 123 8.57 -16.32 -12.12
C ALA A 123 7.86 -17.63 -11.72
N ASP A 124 8.62 -18.56 -11.13
CA ASP A 124 8.12 -19.87 -10.67
C ASP A 124 7.00 -19.79 -9.62
N TYR A 125 6.87 -18.66 -8.92
CA TYR A 125 5.83 -18.41 -7.93
C TYR A 125 4.58 -17.68 -8.45
N PHE A 126 4.48 -17.34 -9.74
CA PHE A 126 3.31 -16.62 -10.29
C PHE A 126 2.00 -17.41 -10.19
N GLU A 127 2.06 -18.74 -10.29
CA GLU A 127 0.88 -19.60 -10.17
C GLU A 127 0.27 -19.55 -8.76
N ALA A 128 1.09 -19.31 -7.73
CA ALA A 128 0.62 -19.14 -6.36
C ALA A 128 -0.16 -17.82 -6.16
N MET A 129 -0.04 -16.87 -7.10
CA MET A 129 -0.69 -15.55 -7.05
C MET A 129 -1.96 -15.48 -7.92
N VAL A 130 -2.45 -16.59 -8.46
CA VAL A 130 -3.69 -16.65 -9.25
C VAL A 130 -4.91 -16.45 -8.35
N VAL A 131 -5.80 -15.53 -8.75
CA VAL A 131 -7.09 -15.29 -8.08
C VAL A 131 -8.19 -15.39 -9.14
N ASP A 132 -9.26 -16.12 -8.86
CA ASP A 132 -10.38 -16.34 -9.79
C ASP A 132 -9.93 -16.80 -11.19
N GLY A 133 -8.92 -17.68 -11.24
CA GLY A 133 -8.35 -18.22 -12.48
C GLY A 133 -7.50 -17.21 -13.27
N LYS A 134 -7.22 -16.04 -12.70
CA LYS A 134 -6.52 -14.94 -13.37
C LYS A 134 -5.15 -14.70 -12.73
N ARG A 135 -4.14 -14.95 -13.54
CA ARG A 135 -2.73 -14.76 -13.24
C ARG A 135 -2.37 -13.28 -13.25
N PRO A 136 -1.51 -12.79 -12.34
CA PRO A 136 -1.07 -11.40 -12.39
C PRO A 136 -0.29 -11.09 -13.67
N ILE A 137 -0.37 -9.85 -14.14
CA ILE A 137 0.36 -9.42 -15.35
C ILE A 137 1.82 -9.08 -15.09
N LEU A 138 2.13 -8.68 -13.85
CA LEU A 138 3.46 -8.38 -13.34
C LEU A 138 3.49 -8.73 -11.84
N ALA A 139 4.69 -8.83 -11.27
CA ALA A 139 4.90 -8.83 -9.84
C ALA A 139 5.96 -7.81 -9.47
N LEU A 140 5.71 -7.05 -8.40
CA LEU A 140 6.71 -6.23 -7.74
C LEU A 140 7.38 -7.09 -6.68
N GLU A 141 8.56 -7.62 -6.99
CA GLU A 141 9.36 -8.38 -6.04
C GLU A 141 10.23 -7.42 -5.22
N ILE A 142 10.26 -7.58 -3.90
CA ILE A 142 10.93 -6.70 -2.96
C ILE A 142 11.90 -7.53 -2.12
N ALA A 143 13.19 -7.22 -2.23
CA ALA A 143 14.20 -7.64 -1.27
C ALA A 143 14.13 -6.73 -0.04
N ILE A 144 13.95 -7.32 1.14
CA ILE A 144 13.68 -6.63 2.39
C ILE A 144 14.97 -6.03 2.95
N GLU A 145 14.93 -4.73 3.25
CA GLU A 145 15.98 -4.03 4.01
C GLU A 145 15.51 -3.74 5.44
N GLU A 146 14.22 -3.47 5.62
CA GLU A 146 13.63 -3.18 6.94
C GLU A 146 12.23 -3.78 7.05
N VAL A 147 11.94 -4.46 8.15
CA VAL A 147 10.60 -4.90 8.51
C VAL A 147 10.32 -4.73 10.00
N PHE A 148 9.15 -4.15 10.32
CA PHE A 148 8.73 -3.94 11.70
C PHE A 148 7.23 -3.64 11.84
N PHE A 149 6.67 -3.92 13.03
CA PHE A 149 5.33 -3.48 13.37
C PHE A 149 5.29 -1.99 13.76
N HIS A 150 4.32 -1.27 13.20
CA HIS A 150 4.00 0.11 13.56
C HIS A 150 2.87 0.16 14.60
N CYS A 151 2.94 1.12 15.52
CA CYS A 151 2.04 1.18 16.67
C CYS A 151 0.61 1.62 16.30
N PRO A 152 -0.40 1.32 17.14
CA PRO A 152 -1.80 1.48 16.77
C PRO A 152 -2.37 2.87 17.02
N LYS A 153 -1.56 3.80 17.55
CA LYS A 153 -2.03 5.10 18.04
C LYS A 153 -2.73 5.93 16.97
N ALA A 154 -2.24 5.89 15.72
CA ALA A 154 -2.87 6.62 14.62
C ALA A 154 -4.29 6.08 14.33
N PHE A 155 -4.43 4.75 14.22
CA PHE A 155 -5.70 4.08 13.97
C PHE A 155 -6.71 4.27 15.10
N LEU A 156 -6.24 4.26 16.36
CA LEU A 156 -7.09 4.51 17.53
C LEU A 156 -7.58 5.96 17.58
N ARG A 157 -6.72 6.94 17.26
CA ARG A 157 -7.11 8.36 17.29
C ARG A 157 -8.10 8.72 16.19
N SER A 158 -8.04 8.04 15.05
CA SER A 158 -8.92 8.29 13.91
C SER A 158 -10.15 7.41 13.89
N ASP A 159 -10.31 6.49 14.86
CA ASP A 159 -11.36 5.46 14.84
C ASP A 159 -11.44 4.72 13.48
N ALA A 160 -10.27 4.45 12.90
CA ALA A 160 -10.13 3.99 11.52
C ALA A 160 -10.90 2.70 11.20
N TRP A 161 -11.25 1.90 12.21
CA TRP A 161 -11.98 0.64 12.07
C TRP A 161 -13.31 0.62 12.84
N LYS A 162 -13.94 1.78 13.01
CA LYS A 162 -15.29 1.92 13.56
C LYS A 162 -16.23 2.48 12.48
N PRO A 163 -16.80 1.63 11.61
CA PRO A 163 -17.64 2.07 10.50
C PRO A 163 -18.81 2.98 10.91
N GLU A 164 -19.31 2.82 12.13
CA GLU A 164 -20.35 3.66 12.73
C GLU A 164 -19.94 5.14 12.91
N SER A 165 -18.64 5.43 12.91
CA SER A 165 -18.09 6.80 13.01
C SER A 165 -17.89 7.47 11.64
N TRP A 166 -18.02 6.72 10.53
CA TRP A 166 -17.68 7.21 9.20
C TRP A 166 -18.83 8.00 8.56
N ASN A 167 -18.47 8.99 7.74
CA ASN A 167 -19.42 9.76 6.92
C ASN A 167 -18.99 9.72 5.43
N PRO A 168 -19.28 8.61 4.72
CA PRO A 168 -18.80 8.42 3.34
C PRO A 168 -19.41 9.38 2.33
N THR A 169 -20.49 10.09 2.68
CA THR A 169 -21.17 11.08 1.83
C THR A 169 -20.81 12.53 2.17
N ALA A 170 -19.80 12.75 3.02
CA ALA A 170 -19.32 14.07 3.38
C ALA A 170 -18.76 14.88 2.18
N VAL A 171 -18.39 14.19 1.10
CA VAL A 171 -17.87 14.77 -0.14
C VAL A 171 -18.57 14.12 -1.35
N PRO A 172 -18.54 14.76 -2.54
CA PRO A 172 -19.14 14.20 -3.74
C PRO A 172 -18.57 12.81 -4.08
N SER A 173 -19.42 11.93 -4.63
CA SER A 173 -19.02 10.62 -5.11
C SER A 173 -18.03 10.71 -6.28
N VAL A 174 -17.32 9.61 -6.56
CA VAL A 174 -16.45 9.53 -7.76
C VAL A 174 -17.24 9.84 -9.03
N ALA A 175 -18.47 9.37 -9.13
CA ALA A 175 -19.34 9.65 -10.26
C ALA A 175 -19.68 11.15 -10.39
N GLN A 176 -20.00 11.83 -9.28
CA GLN A 176 -20.26 13.27 -9.27
C GLN A 176 -19.00 14.08 -9.65
N MET A 177 -17.84 13.71 -9.12
CA MET A 177 -16.57 14.34 -9.46
C MET A 177 -16.18 14.09 -10.92
N ALA A 178 -16.51 12.92 -11.47
CA ALA A 178 -16.17 12.55 -12.84
C ALA A 178 -16.79 13.46 -13.89
N LYS A 179 -17.90 14.14 -13.57
CA LYS A 179 -18.53 15.11 -14.46
C LYS A 179 -17.59 16.24 -14.91
N ALA A 180 -16.61 16.60 -14.07
CA ALA A 180 -15.62 17.64 -14.40
C ALA A 180 -14.68 17.25 -15.56
N PHE A 181 -14.42 15.96 -15.77
CA PHE A 181 -13.54 15.46 -16.83
C PHE A 181 -14.22 14.50 -17.82
N LYS A 182 -15.51 14.17 -17.61
CA LYS A 182 -16.40 13.46 -18.53
C LYS A 182 -17.71 14.24 -18.71
N PRO A 183 -17.66 15.47 -19.28
CA PRO A 183 -18.81 16.36 -19.32
C PRO A 183 -19.97 15.80 -20.15
N ASP A 184 -19.69 14.97 -21.14
CA ASP A 184 -20.71 14.42 -22.06
C ASP A 184 -21.52 13.27 -21.47
N GLN A 185 -21.05 12.61 -20.41
CA GLN A 185 -21.78 11.52 -19.77
C GLN A 185 -22.81 12.06 -18.78
N SER A 186 -24.01 11.50 -18.78
CA SER A 186 -25.03 11.80 -17.77
C SER A 186 -24.60 11.30 -16.38
N GLN A 187 -25.17 11.89 -15.32
CA GLN A 187 -24.89 11.45 -13.95
C GLN A 187 -25.26 9.98 -13.75
N ALA A 188 -26.39 9.53 -14.32
CA ALA A 188 -26.84 8.15 -14.22
C ALA A 188 -25.87 7.15 -14.88
N GLU A 189 -25.28 7.50 -16.02
CA GLU A 189 -24.24 6.68 -16.67
C GLU A 189 -22.98 6.60 -15.81
N LEU A 190 -22.57 7.71 -15.19
CA LEU A 190 -21.42 7.76 -14.29
C LEU A 190 -21.67 6.94 -13.01
N ASP A 191 -22.85 7.06 -12.41
CA ASP A 191 -23.24 6.29 -11.22
C ASP A 191 -23.25 4.78 -11.52
N ALA A 192 -23.80 4.38 -12.67
CA ALA A 192 -23.78 2.98 -13.10
C ALA A 192 -22.35 2.48 -13.32
N TYR A 193 -21.51 3.27 -13.98
CA TYR A 193 -20.11 2.92 -14.27
C TYR A 193 -19.26 2.75 -12.99
N TYR A 194 -19.40 3.67 -12.02
CA TYR A 194 -18.65 3.63 -10.76
C TYR A 194 -19.35 2.85 -9.63
N SER A 195 -20.47 2.19 -9.92
CA SER A 195 -21.15 1.33 -8.95
C SER A 195 -20.23 0.21 -8.48
N GLU A 196 -20.35 -0.18 -7.21
CA GLU A 196 -19.56 -1.29 -6.65
C GLU A 196 -19.76 -2.58 -7.44
N ASP A 197 -21.00 -2.89 -7.84
CA ASP A 197 -21.33 -4.07 -8.65
C ASP A 197 -20.62 -4.09 -10.00
N ASN A 198 -20.49 -2.94 -10.66
CA ASN A 198 -19.74 -2.86 -11.91
C ASN A 198 -18.23 -2.96 -11.67
N LEU A 199 -17.70 -2.25 -10.67
CA LEU A 199 -16.27 -2.29 -10.34
C LEU A 199 -15.80 -3.69 -9.94
N ARG A 200 -16.62 -4.44 -9.18
CA ARG A 200 -16.32 -5.82 -8.80
C ARG A 200 -16.13 -6.76 -9.98
N LYS A 201 -16.83 -6.52 -11.10
CA LYS A 201 -16.69 -7.30 -12.35
C LYS A 201 -15.38 -7.03 -13.09
N LEU A 202 -14.70 -5.92 -12.77
CA LEU A 202 -13.49 -5.45 -13.46
C LEU A 202 -12.19 -5.71 -12.68
N LEU A 203 -12.27 -6.28 -11.46
CA LEU A 203 -11.11 -6.42 -10.55
C LEU A 203 -10.03 -7.38 -11.06
N TYR A 204 -10.45 -8.45 -11.73
CA TYR A 204 -9.59 -9.47 -12.28
C TYR A 204 -9.83 -9.57 -13.78
#